data_AF-A0A9D6IQH8-F1
#
_entry.id   AF-A0A9D6IQH8-F1
#
_cell.length_a   1.000
_cell.length_b   1.000
_cell.length_c   1.000
_cell.angle_alpha   90.00
_cell.angle_beta   90.00
_cell.angle_gamma   90.00
#
_symmetry.space_group_name_H-M   'P 1'
#
loop_
_entity.id
_entity.type
_entity.pdbx_description
1 polymer ?
#
loop_
_entity_poly.entity_id
_entity_poly.type
_entity_poly.pdbx_seq_one_letter_code
_entity_poly.pdbx_strand_id
1 'polypeptide(L)'
;MLTWQTWRLAAPLMVLLVGGGVAWAHSWFWRRRLLRELRSTWGHLPGDRCGIAVARALHDIDPERPARDRHIIDDRTWEDLEFDHVFARLDRCVSPVGSQVLYRTLRSLRLDEHELTRRHRLVELLSRNHTLREPLQLCLTHVRGRSASRVAELLWREPPRMTAIGDVAPVLALVAAVVLALAWAGTFSWAAVFPVLVVNGIVHFAHRRGIDEVPLSQLGALIGAARRIAALDSADLAALCPAIRRSADRSAKLARSLALLSLDDGLGIIQYLKIYFLIDVLAYSASRAAVQRDVAGLRSLFEEVGMIDAAHSVASYLTEHAHHCHPEFTAPRASWGFAALRHPLLASPSPYDFSVDGCGVLVTGSNMSGKTTFLKAIAVNAVFAQS
;
A
#
# COMPACT_ATOMS: atom_id res chain seq x y z
N MET A 1 12.37 -26.20 -52.22
CA MET A 1 11.89 -24.83 -52.49
C MET A 1 10.82 -24.48 -51.46
N LEU A 2 11.20 -23.86 -50.34
CA LEU A 2 10.24 -23.28 -49.40
C LEU A 2 9.66 -22.01 -50.05
N THR A 3 8.38 -22.05 -50.40
CA THR A 3 7.69 -21.00 -51.13
C THR A 3 7.64 -19.71 -50.32
N TRP A 4 7.68 -18.56 -50.99
CA TRP A 4 7.58 -17.20 -50.42
C TRP A 4 6.40 -17.02 -49.43
N GLN A 5 5.36 -17.86 -49.54
CA GLN A 5 4.23 -17.93 -48.60
C GLN A 5 4.61 -18.46 -47.20
N THR A 6 5.58 -19.38 -47.09
CA THR A 6 6.03 -19.91 -45.79
C THR A 6 6.76 -18.85 -44.96
N TRP A 7 7.54 -17.97 -45.59
CA TRP A 7 8.21 -16.85 -44.94
C TRP A 7 7.25 -15.75 -44.47
N ARG A 8 6.12 -15.53 -45.17
CA ARG A 8 5.09 -14.56 -44.76
C ARG A 8 4.39 -14.91 -43.44
N LEU A 9 4.27 -16.20 -43.11
CA LEU A 9 3.70 -16.66 -41.84
C LEU A 9 4.77 -16.90 -40.77
N ALA A 10 5.98 -17.32 -41.16
CA ALA A 10 7.07 -17.57 -40.23
C ALA A 10 7.69 -16.28 -39.65
N ALA A 11 7.78 -15.21 -40.43
CA ALA A 11 8.36 -13.93 -39.97
C ALA A 11 7.61 -13.30 -38.78
N PRO A 12 6.27 -13.11 -38.80
CA PRO A 12 5.56 -12.57 -37.64
C PRO A 12 5.59 -13.51 -36.43
N LEU A 13 5.59 -14.83 -36.64
CA LEU A 13 5.73 -15.81 -35.55
C LEU A 13 7.11 -15.72 -34.88
N MET A 14 8.17 -15.54 -35.67
CA MET A 14 9.53 -15.37 -35.18
C MET A 14 9.70 -14.04 -34.44
N VAL A 15 9.09 -12.96 -34.91
CA VAL A 15 9.07 -11.67 -34.20
C VAL A 15 8.30 -11.77 -32.88
N LEU A 16 7.18 -12.49 -32.83
CA LEU A 16 6.45 -12.74 -31.58
C LEU A 16 7.23 -13.61 -30.60
N LEU A 17 7.95 -14.63 -31.08
CA LEU A 17 8.80 -15.49 -30.25
C LEU A 17 10.01 -14.74 -29.70
N VAL A 18 10.70 -13.95 -30.55
CA VAL A 18 11.84 -13.12 -30.14
C VAL A 18 11.37 -12.00 -29.21
N GLY A 19 10.29 -11.30 -29.54
CA GLY A 19 9.71 -10.25 -28.70
C GLY A 19 9.23 -10.81 -27.35
N GLY A 20 8.57 -11.97 -27.35
CA GLY A 20 8.17 -12.69 -26.13
C GLY A 20 9.38 -13.14 -25.31
N GLY A 21 10.43 -13.64 -25.95
CA GLY A 21 11.67 -14.04 -25.31
C GLY A 21 12.41 -12.86 -24.67
N VAL A 22 12.48 -11.71 -25.35
CA VAL A 22 13.09 -10.48 -24.83
C VAL A 22 12.27 -9.92 -23.66
N ALA A 23 10.94 -9.87 -23.76
CA ALA A 23 10.06 -9.44 -22.67
C ALA A 23 10.16 -10.38 -21.44
N TRP A 24 10.23 -11.68 -21.68
CA TRP A 24 10.45 -12.69 -20.63
C TRP A 24 11.83 -12.50 -19.97
N ALA A 25 12.89 -12.37 -20.76
CA ALA A 25 14.24 -12.14 -20.24
C ALA A 25 14.30 -10.84 -19.43
N HIS A 26 13.74 -9.75 -19.95
CA HIS A 26 13.68 -8.46 -19.26
C HIS A 26 12.93 -8.56 -17.92
N SER A 27 11.73 -9.15 -17.91
CA SER A 27 10.96 -9.34 -16.67
C SER A 27 11.66 -10.25 -15.66
N TRP A 28 12.34 -11.30 -16.14
CA TRP A 28 13.15 -12.18 -15.31
C TRP A 28 14.37 -11.49 -14.69
N PHE A 29 15.14 -10.74 -15.48
CA PHE A 29 16.28 -9.96 -15.00
C PHE A 29 15.83 -8.90 -13.99
N TRP A 30 14.73 -8.20 -14.28
CA TRP A 30 14.15 -7.20 -13.40
C TRP A 30 13.74 -7.80 -12.06
N ARG A 31 13.00 -8.93 -12.07
CA ARG A 31 12.61 -9.66 -10.86
C ARG A 31 13.82 -10.12 -10.04
N ARG A 32 14.87 -10.64 -10.68
CA ARG A 32 16.11 -11.06 -10.00
C ARG A 32 16.88 -9.89 -9.40
N ARG A 33 16.89 -8.73 -10.07
CA ARG A 33 17.51 -7.52 -9.52
C ARG A 33 16.75 -7.05 -8.28
N LEU A 34 15.43 -7.00 -8.36
CA LEU A 34 14.58 -6.55 -7.27
C LEU A 34 14.67 -7.48 -6.05
N LEU A 35 14.68 -8.80 -6.26
CA LEU A 35 14.90 -9.76 -5.16
C LEU A 35 16.26 -9.59 -4.49
N ARG A 36 17.31 -9.29 -5.26
CA ARG A 36 18.64 -9.00 -4.69
C ARG A 36 18.61 -7.76 -3.79
N GLU A 37 17.95 -6.69 -4.23
CA GLU A 37 17.77 -5.47 -3.43
C GLU A 37 16.93 -5.73 -2.16
N LEU A 38 15.84 -6.49 -2.27
CA LEU A 38 15.00 -6.84 -1.12
C LEU A 38 15.77 -7.70 -0.10
N ARG A 39 16.56 -8.66 -0.57
CA ARG A 39 17.42 -9.50 0.30
C ARG A 39 18.54 -8.70 0.95
N SER A 40 19.18 -7.78 0.23
CA SER A 40 20.27 -6.97 0.79
C SER A 40 19.80 -5.95 1.82
N THR A 41 18.50 -5.72 1.92
CA THR A 41 17.92 -4.72 2.83
C THR A 41 17.18 -5.33 4.00
N TRP A 42 16.93 -6.63 3.97
CA TRP A 42 16.39 -7.39 5.08
C TRP A 42 17.36 -7.40 6.26
N GLY A 43 16.87 -7.10 7.46
CA GLY A 43 17.67 -7.11 8.69
C GLY A 43 18.69 -5.98 8.82
N HIS A 44 18.65 -4.97 7.94
CA HIS A 44 19.55 -3.81 8.00
C HIS A 44 18.77 -2.52 8.22
N LEU A 45 19.43 -1.54 8.83
CA LEU A 45 18.88 -0.20 9.01
C LEU A 45 18.39 0.34 7.65
N PRO A 46 17.13 0.80 7.57
CA PRO A 46 16.62 1.38 6.35
C PRO A 46 17.38 2.69 6.05
N GLY A 47 17.71 2.92 4.78
CA GLY A 47 17.93 4.30 4.32
C GLY A 47 16.62 5.09 4.39
N ASP A 48 16.67 6.41 4.20
CA ASP A 48 15.47 7.27 4.21
C ASP A 48 14.49 6.89 3.06
N ARG A 49 13.56 5.98 3.34
CA ARG A 49 12.66 5.35 2.34
C ARG A 49 11.32 6.07 2.25
N CYS A 50 10.72 6.37 3.40
CA CYS A 50 9.47 7.11 3.51
C CYS A 50 9.64 8.13 4.65
N GLY A 51 9.60 9.42 4.31
CA GLY A 51 9.67 10.46 5.33
C GLY A 51 8.47 10.35 6.27
N ILE A 52 8.68 10.64 7.55
CA ILE A 52 7.65 10.52 8.60
C ILE A 52 6.37 11.28 8.28
N ALA A 53 6.47 12.40 7.55
CA ALA A 53 5.31 13.17 7.08
C ALA A 53 4.35 12.33 6.22
N VAL A 54 4.89 11.42 5.40
CA VAL A 54 4.08 10.53 4.56
C VAL A 54 3.36 9.49 5.40
N ALA A 55 4.03 8.94 6.41
CA ALA A 55 3.46 7.98 7.34
C ALA A 55 2.38 8.63 8.24
N ARG A 56 2.62 9.87 8.68
CA ARG A 56 1.69 10.67 9.48
C ARG A 56 0.41 11.04 8.72
N ALA A 57 0.45 11.17 7.39
CA ALA A 57 -0.69 11.63 6.60
C ALA A 57 -2.00 10.86 6.89
N LEU A 58 -1.96 9.53 7.02
CA LEU A 58 -3.16 8.75 7.38
C LEU A 58 -3.68 9.09 8.78
N HIS A 59 -2.78 9.33 9.73
CA HIS A 59 -3.13 9.71 11.09
C HIS A 59 -3.84 11.07 11.14
N ASP A 60 -3.35 12.05 10.37
CA ASP A 60 -3.91 13.41 10.35
C ASP A 60 -5.25 13.49 9.58
N ILE A 61 -5.51 12.59 8.64
CA ILE A 61 -6.69 12.63 7.77
C ILE A 61 -7.95 12.02 8.42
N ASP A 62 -7.82 11.06 9.35
CA ASP A 62 -8.94 10.31 9.94
C ASP A 62 -9.57 11.05 11.13
N PRO A 63 -10.65 11.85 10.94
CA PRO A 63 -11.14 12.78 11.96
C PRO A 63 -12.01 12.10 13.01
N GLU A 64 -12.54 10.90 12.73
CA GLU A 64 -13.37 10.12 13.65
C GLU A 64 -12.54 9.21 14.57
N ARG A 65 -11.22 9.18 14.39
CA ARG A 65 -10.31 8.30 15.13
C ARG A 65 -10.34 8.50 16.64
N PRO A 66 -10.32 9.73 17.20
CA PRO A 66 -10.35 9.93 18.65
C PRO A 66 -11.59 9.33 19.33
N ALA A 67 -12.68 9.15 18.59
CA ALA A 67 -13.91 8.57 19.10
C ALA A 67 -13.92 7.02 19.05
N ARG A 68 -13.10 6.40 18.19
CA ARG A 68 -13.06 4.93 18.00
C ARG A 68 -11.97 4.26 18.81
N ASP A 69 -10.81 4.89 18.92
CA ASP A 69 -9.65 4.35 19.64
C ASP A 69 -9.58 4.98 21.04
N ARG A 70 -9.81 4.18 22.09
CA ARG A 70 -9.78 4.67 23.48
C ARG A 70 -8.37 5.00 24.00
N HIS A 71 -7.33 4.43 23.39
CA HIS A 71 -5.94 4.52 23.85
C HIS A 71 -5.04 5.04 22.74
N ILE A 72 -5.08 6.35 22.51
CA ILE A 72 -4.24 7.03 21.51
C ILE A 72 -3.08 7.72 22.21
N ILE A 73 -1.88 7.62 21.63
CA ILE A 73 -0.73 8.40 22.06
C ILE A 73 -0.83 9.81 21.45
N ASP A 74 -0.94 10.82 22.30
CA ASP A 74 -0.97 12.22 21.89
C ASP A 74 0.41 12.71 21.39
N ASP A 75 0.41 13.82 20.66
CA ASP A 75 1.64 14.36 20.04
C ASP A 75 2.72 14.70 21.05
N ARG A 76 2.34 15.18 22.25
CA ARG A 76 3.33 15.48 23.29
C ARG A 76 4.00 14.22 23.81
N THR A 77 3.24 13.18 24.13
CA THR A 77 3.81 11.89 24.56
C THR A 77 4.68 11.28 23.45
N TRP A 78 4.28 11.42 22.19
CA TRP A 78 5.08 10.95 21.05
C TRP A 78 6.44 11.65 20.92
N GLU A 79 6.46 12.98 21.05
CA GLU A 79 7.68 13.80 21.07
C GLU A 79 8.55 13.49 22.29
N ASP A 80 7.96 13.41 23.49
CA ASP A 80 8.67 13.11 24.74
C ASP A 80 9.39 11.75 24.68
N LEU A 81 8.80 10.77 24.00
CA LEU A 81 9.37 9.43 23.79
C LEU A 81 10.29 9.32 22.57
N GLU A 82 10.54 10.42 21.85
CA GLU A 82 11.40 10.48 20.66
C GLU A 82 10.96 9.46 19.57
N PHE A 83 9.65 9.26 19.44
CA PHE A 83 9.12 8.22 18.56
C PHE A 83 9.41 8.47 17.08
N ASP A 84 9.71 9.69 16.67
CA ASP A 84 10.17 9.97 15.30
C ASP A 84 11.46 9.20 14.98
N HIS A 85 12.41 9.17 15.91
CA HIS A 85 13.65 8.42 15.78
C HIS A 85 13.42 6.91 15.91
N VAL A 86 12.51 6.49 16.80
CA VAL A 86 12.13 5.08 16.94
C VAL A 86 11.49 4.57 15.65
N PHE A 87 10.55 5.32 15.11
CA PHE A 87 9.85 5.03 13.86
C PHE A 87 10.82 4.97 12.70
N ALA A 88 11.78 5.90 12.59
CA ALA A 88 12.80 5.87 11.53
C ALA A 88 13.64 4.57 11.54
N ARG A 89 13.85 3.92 12.69
CA ARG A 89 14.53 2.61 12.77
C ARG A 89 13.60 1.43 12.50
N LEU A 90 12.33 1.57 12.87
CA LEU A 90 11.31 0.53 12.73
C LEU A 90 10.78 0.44 11.29
N ASP A 91 10.63 1.57 10.60
CA ASP A 91 10.02 1.65 9.27
C ASP A 91 10.94 1.13 8.17
N ARG A 92 10.69 -0.13 7.83
CA ARG A 92 11.30 -0.94 6.77
C ARG A 92 10.23 -1.41 5.80
N CYS A 93 9.07 -0.74 5.78
CA CYS A 93 7.96 -1.03 4.88
C CYS A 93 8.42 -0.90 3.42
N VAL A 94 7.83 -1.72 2.56
CA VAL A 94 8.07 -1.69 1.12
C VAL A 94 7.26 -0.56 0.47
N SER A 95 6.09 -0.25 1.03
CA SER A 95 5.14 0.73 0.50
C SER A 95 4.82 1.84 1.51
N PRO A 96 4.48 3.05 1.04
CA PRO A 96 4.00 4.13 1.90
C PRO A 96 2.71 3.76 2.66
N VAL A 97 1.89 2.88 2.08
CA VAL A 97 0.67 2.35 2.73
C VAL A 97 1.03 1.56 3.98
N GLY A 98 2.08 0.74 3.91
CA GLY A 98 2.66 0.05 5.06
C GLY A 98 3.14 1.02 6.13
N SER A 99 3.94 2.02 5.76
CA SER A 99 4.45 3.04 6.70
C SER A 99 3.32 3.80 7.39
N GLN A 100 2.26 4.16 6.65
CA GLN A 100 1.07 4.82 7.18
C GLN A 100 0.32 3.95 8.20
N VAL A 101 0.14 2.66 7.90
CA VAL A 101 -0.49 1.72 8.83
C VAL A 101 0.40 1.46 10.03
N LEU A 102 1.71 1.27 9.85
CA LEU A 102 2.67 1.07 10.95
C LEU A 102 2.67 2.26 11.92
N TYR A 103 2.73 3.49 11.39
CA TYR A 103 2.64 4.71 12.20
C TYR A 103 1.31 4.78 12.95
N ARG A 104 0.21 4.46 12.27
CA ARG A 104 -1.12 4.39 12.89
C ARG A 104 -1.18 3.35 14.01
N THR A 105 -0.57 2.19 13.82
CA THR A 105 -0.51 1.11 14.79
C THR A 105 0.23 1.54 16.06
N LEU A 106 1.41 2.16 15.94
CA LEU A 106 2.15 2.68 17.11
C LEU A 106 1.41 3.80 17.86
N ARG A 107 0.58 4.58 17.15
CA ARG A 107 -0.23 5.65 17.75
C ARG A 107 -1.52 5.16 18.42
N SER A 108 -1.98 3.95 18.12
CA SER A 108 -3.26 3.41 18.61
C SER A 108 -3.04 2.09 19.31
N LEU A 109 -2.92 2.16 20.63
CA LEU A 109 -2.65 1.01 21.47
C LEU A 109 -3.88 0.10 21.49
N ARG A 110 -3.63 -1.19 21.28
CA ARG A 110 -4.66 -2.24 21.31
C ARG A 110 -4.51 -3.03 22.60
N LEU A 111 -5.65 -3.29 23.23
CA LEU A 111 -5.77 -4.18 24.38
C LEU A 111 -6.49 -5.49 24.03
N ASP A 112 -6.92 -5.64 22.77
CA ASP A 112 -7.51 -6.88 22.28
C ASP A 112 -6.41 -7.90 22.01
N GLU A 113 -6.35 -8.93 22.85
CA GLU A 113 -5.38 -10.01 22.77
C GLU A 113 -5.48 -10.76 21.43
N HIS A 114 -6.67 -10.87 20.84
CA HIS A 114 -6.84 -11.54 19.55
C HIS A 114 -6.15 -10.79 18.41
N GLU A 115 -6.28 -9.46 18.37
CA GLU A 115 -5.63 -8.62 17.36
C GLU A 115 -4.11 -8.62 17.51
N LEU A 116 -3.61 -8.48 18.75
CA LEU A 116 -2.18 -8.53 19.05
C LEU A 116 -1.58 -9.89 18.68
N THR A 117 -2.25 -10.98 19.07
CA THR A 117 -1.83 -12.35 18.71
C THR A 117 -1.80 -12.55 17.20
N ARG A 118 -2.80 -12.02 16.47
CA ARG A 118 -2.85 -12.06 15.00
C ARG A 118 -1.66 -11.34 14.38
N ARG A 119 -1.36 -10.10 14.80
CA ARG A 119 -0.19 -9.33 14.33
C ARG A 119 1.10 -10.07 14.60
N HIS A 120 1.23 -10.60 15.82
CA HIS A 120 2.41 -11.30 16.24
C HIS A 120 2.68 -12.55 15.39
N ARG A 121 1.67 -13.42 15.20
CA ARG A 121 1.78 -14.60 14.34
C ARG A 121 2.17 -14.25 12.89
N LEU A 122 1.67 -13.12 12.39
CA LEU A 122 2.03 -12.65 11.05
C LEU A 122 3.51 -12.24 10.98
N VAL A 123 4.02 -11.54 11.99
CA VAL A 123 5.45 -11.20 12.11
C VAL A 123 6.32 -12.47 12.18
N GLU A 124 5.96 -13.46 13.01
CA GLU A 124 6.70 -14.72 13.10
C GLU A 124 6.74 -15.47 11.77
N LEU A 125 5.59 -15.57 11.10
CA LEU A 125 5.46 -16.24 9.81
C LEU A 125 6.35 -15.59 8.75
N LEU A 126 6.39 -14.25 8.68
CA LEU A 126 7.24 -13.52 7.73
C LEU A 126 8.72 -13.56 8.10
N SER A 127 9.02 -13.71 9.39
CA SER A 127 10.40 -13.85 9.89
C SER A 127 10.99 -15.21 9.52
N ARG A 128 10.23 -16.29 9.73
CA ARG A 128 10.68 -17.68 9.50
C ARG A 128 10.57 -18.12 8.04
N ASN A 129 9.52 -17.69 7.34
CA ASN A 129 9.20 -18.19 6.00
C ASN A 129 9.66 -17.23 4.88
N HIS A 130 10.91 -17.36 4.46
CA HIS A 130 11.48 -16.57 3.37
C HIS A 130 10.83 -16.85 1.99
N THR A 131 10.31 -18.07 1.76
CA THR A 131 9.71 -18.46 0.47
C THR A 131 8.35 -17.80 0.25
N LEU A 132 7.64 -17.44 1.33
CA LEU A 132 6.44 -16.62 1.27
C LEU A 132 6.76 -15.12 1.28
N ARG A 133 7.74 -14.71 2.11
CA ARG A 133 8.13 -13.30 2.26
C ARG A 133 8.54 -12.65 0.94
N GLU A 134 9.39 -13.31 0.16
CA GLU A 134 9.93 -12.74 -1.08
C GLU A 134 8.85 -12.48 -2.15
N PRO A 135 7.98 -13.44 -2.51
CA PRO A 135 6.82 -13.17 -3.37
C PRO A 135 5.90 -12.07 -2.85
N LEU A 136 5.69 -12.00 -1.53
CA LEU A 136 4.86 -11.00 -0.91
C LEU A 136 5.48 -9.60 -1.04
N GLN A 137 6.77 -9.45 -0.76
CA GLN A 137 7.50 -8.19 -0.99
C GLN A 137 7.40 -7.75 -2.46
N LEU A 138 7.57 -8.68 -3.41
CA LEU A 138 7.42 -8.40 -4.85
C LEU A 138 5.99 -7.92 -5.22
N CYS A 139 4.97 -8.37 -4.51
CA CYS A 139 3.62 -7.85 -4.70
C CYS A 139 3.54 -6.39 -4.21
N LEU A 140 4.09 -6.11 -3.03
CA LEU A 140 4.09 -4.77 -2.41
C LEU A 140 4.90 -3.74 -3.18
N THR A 141 5.95 -4.14 -3.94
CA THR A 141 6.75 -3.18 -4.73
C THR A 141 5.94 -2.45 -5.80
N HIS A 142 4.79 -2.98 -6.20
CA HIS A 142 3.88 -2.30 -7.13
C HIS A 142 3.20 -1.07 -6.50
N VAL A 143 3.22 -0.97 -5.18
CA VAL A 143 2.64 0.13 -4.39
C VAL A 143 3.76 0.99 -3.74
N ARG A 144 5.02 0.80 -4.15
CA ARG A 144 6.20 1.49 -3.57
C ARG A 144 6.28 2.99 -3.91
N GLY A 145 5.60 3.45 -4.96
CA GLY A 145 5.69 4.84 -5.41
C GLY A 145 5.16 5.85 -4.37
N ARG A 146 5.84 7.00 -4.19
CA ARG A 146 5.44 8.04 -3.21
C ARG A 146 3.98 8.49 -3.37
N SER A 147 3.46 8.49 -4.59
CA SER A 147 2.06 8.80 -4.89
C SER A 147 1.06 7.85 -4.24
N ALA A 148 1.47 6.64 -3.85
CA ALA A 148 0.59 5.67 -3.17
C ALA A 148 0.11 6.14 -1.80
N SER A 149 0.86 7.04 -1.15
CA SER A 149 0.45 7.67 0.11
C SER A 149 -0.85 8.47 -0.01
N ARG A 150 -1.16 8.99 -1.21
CA ARG A 150 -2.36 9.76 -1.49
C ARG A 150 -3.62 8.90 -1.57
N VAL A 151 -3.48 7.56 -1.63
CA VAL A 151 -4.64 6.65 -1.59
C VAL A 151 -5.42 6.84 -0.28
N ALA A 152 -4.73 7.13 0.83
CA ALA A 152 -5.38 7.46 2.10
C ALA A 152 -6.27 8.72 1.97
N GLU A 153 -5.81 9.77 1.27
CA GLU A 153 -6.62 10.96 1.01
C GLU A 153 -7.90 10.62 0.24
N LEU A 154 -7.80 9.77 -0.78
CA LEU A 154 -8.95 9.35 -1.59
C LEU A 154 -9.99 8.55 -0.80
N LEU A 155 -9.55 7.71 0.14
CA LEU A 155 -10.44 6.81 0.87
C LEU A 155 -11.05 7.47 2.12
N TRP A 156 -10.35 8.40 2.77
CA TRP A 156 -10.82 9.06 3.99
C TRP A 156 -11.38 10.47 3.78
N ARG A 157 -10.98 11.21 2.74
CA ARG A 157 -11.61 12.49 2.39
C ARG A 157 -12.75 12.30 1.39
N GLU A 158 -13.75 13.17 1.46
CA GLU A 158 -14.77 13.23 0.42
C GLU A 158 -14.15 13.68 -0.90
N PRO A 159 -14.33 12.94 -2.01
CA PRO A 159 -13.78 13.34 -3.29
C PRO A 159 -14.55 14.56 -3.85
N PRO A 160 -13.87 15.55 -4.45
CA PRO A 160 -14.49 16.79 -4.92
C PRO A 160 -15.61 16.52 -5.93
N ARG A 161 -16.80 17.12 -5.76
CA ARG A 161 -17.97 16.88 -6.63
C ARG A 161 -17.61 17.13 -8.10
N MET A 162 -18.03 16.22 -8.98
CA MET A 162 -17.82 16.41 -10.42
C MET A 162 -18.69 17.55 -10.96
N THR A 163 -18.22 18.17 -12.03
CA THR A 163 -19.03 18.94 -12.97
C THR A 163 -19.97 17.98 -13.74
N ALA A 164 -21.09 18.49 -14.27
CA ALA A 164 -22.11 17.71 -15.01
C ALA A 164 -21.59 16.93 -16.25
N ILE A 165 -20.31 17.06 -16.59
CA ILE A 165 -19.67 16.47 -17.76
C ILE A 165 -19.49 14.96 -17.62
N GLY A 166 -19.40 14.43 -16.39
CA GLY A 166 -19.39 12.99 -16.14
C GLY A 166 -20.64 12.26 -16.67
N ASP A 167 -21.79 12.95 -16.68
CA ASP A 167 -23.07 12.40 -17.15
C ASP A 167 -23.23 12.50 -18.68
N VAL A 168 -22.55 13.48 -19.30
CA VAL A 168 -22.60 13.73 -20.76
C VAL A 168 -21.56 12.90 -21.53
N ALA A 169 -20.43 12.55 -20.90
CA ALA A 169 -19.38 11.71 -21.48
C ALA A 169 -19.86 10.41 -22.15
N PRO A 170 -20.79 9.60 -21.58
CA PRO A 170 -21.26 8.37 -22.25
C PRO A 170 -22.04 8.67 -23.54
N VAL A 171 -22.76 9.79 -23.60
CA VAL A 171 -23.45 10.21 -24.83
C VAL A 171 -22.44 10.61 -25.89
N LEU A 172 -21.41 11.38 -25.54
CA LEU A 172 -20.34 11.78 -26.46
C LEU A 172 -19.53 10.57 -26.98
N ALA A 173 -19.26 9.59 -26.13
CA ALA A 173 -18.59 8.35 -26.52
C ALA A 173 -19.46 7.49 -27.44
N LEU A 174 -20.78 7.43 -27.19
CA LEU A 174 -21.73 6.75 -28.07
C LEU A 174 -21.80 7.43 -29.45
N VAL A 175 -21.88 8.76 -29.49
CA VAL A 175 -21.83 9.54 -30.74
C VAL A 175 -20.54 9.24 -31.49
N ALA A 176 -19.39 9.20 -30.80
CA ALA A 176 -18.11 8.88 -31.42
C ALA A 176 -18.07 7.47 -32.03
N ALA A 177 -18.66 6.47 -31.35
CA ALA A 177 -18.79 5.11 -31.84
C ALA A 177 -19.71 5.01 -33.06
N VAL A 178 -20.86 5.69 -33.03
CA VAL A 178 -21.83 5.72 -34.14
C VAL A 178 -21.20 6.39 -35.37
N VAL A 179 -20.54 7.54 -35.21
CA VAL A 179 -19.88 8.24 -36.31
C VAL A 179 -18.78 7.38 -36.94
N LEU A 180 -17.99 6.69 -36.10
CA LEU A 180 -16.94 5.79 -36.60
C LEU A 180 -17.54 4.60 -37.36
N ALA A 181 -18.63 4.00 -36.86
CA ALA A 181 -19.32 2.89 -37.51
C ALA A 181 -19.94 3.29 -38.85
N LEU A 182 -20.57 4.47 -38.92
CA LEU A 182 -21.16 4.99 -40.16
C LEU A 182 -20.11 5.39 -41.21
N ALA A 183 -18.96 5.92 -40.77
CA ALA A 183 -17.82 6.16 -41.66
C ALA A 183 -17.28 4.84 -42.22
N TRP A 184 -17.16 3.81 -41.38
CA TRP A 184 -16.73 2.48 -41.80
C TRP A 184 -17.70 1.82 -42.79
N ALA A 185 -19.00 2.00 -42.59
CA ALA A 185 -20.05 1.51 -43.49
C ALA A 185 -20.14 2.27 -44.82
N GLY A 186 -19.33 3.32 -45.03
CA GLY A 186 -19.35 4.15 -46.23
C GLY A 186 -20.53 5.12 -46.30
N THR A 187 -21.33 5.23 -45.23
CA THR A 187 -22.49 6.14 -45.16
C THR A 187 -22.06 7.60 -44.96
N PHE A 188 -20.93 7.84 -44.28
CA PHE A 188 -20.34 9.17 -44.11
C PHE A 188 -18.89 9.21 -44.58
N SER A 189 -18.43 10.42 -44.95
CA SER A 189 -17.01 10.68 -45.19
C SER A 189 -16.22 10.55 -43.88
N TRP A 190 -14.98 10.03 -43.97
CA TRP A 190 -14.01 10.04 -42.86
C TRP A 190 -13.76 11.43 -42.27
N ALA A 191 -14.09 12.51 -43.02
CA ALA A 191 -14.07 13.87 -42.51
C ALA A 191 -14.99 14.09 -41.29
N ALA A 192 -16.08 13.32 -41.13
CA ALA A 192 -17.01 13.42 -40.00
C ALA A 192 -16.39 12.98 -38.65
N VAL A 193 -15.30 12.20 -38.68
CA VAL A 193 -14.56 11.76 -37.48
C VAL A 193 -13.79 12.94 -36.86
N PHE A 194 -13.36 13.91 -37.68
CA PHE A 194 -12.52 15.01 -37.22
C PHE A 194 -13.22 15.97 -36.25
N PRO A 195 -14.46 16.46 -36.51
CA PRO A 195 -15.20 17.26 -35.54
C PRO A 195 -15.41 16.56 -34.19
N VAL A 196 -15.70 15.25 -34.21
CA VAL A 196 -15.84 14.46 -32.98
C VAL A 196 -14.53 14.41 -32.21
N LEU A 197 -13.41 14.19 -32.90
CA LEU A 197 -12.09 14.20 -32.28
C LEU A 197 -11.77 15.56 -31.65
N VAL A 198 -12.14 16.67 -32.29
CA VAL A 198 -11.93 18.02 -31.75
C VAL A 198 -12.76 18.23 -30.49
N VAL A 199 -14.07 17.93 -30.52
CA VAL A 199 -14.96 18.09 -29.36
C VAL A 199 -14.51 17.21 -28.19
N ASN A 200 -14.26 15.92 -28.44
CA ASN A 200 -13.81 14.99 -27.40
C ASN A 200 -12.39 15.32 -26.92
N GLY A 201 -11.53 15.84 -27.79
CA GLY A 201 -10.22 16.38 -27.43
C GLY A 201 -10.32 17.53 -26.44
N ILE A 202 -11.17 18.52 -26.70
CA ILE A 202 -11.40 19.64 -25.78
C ILE A 202 -11.89 19.12 -24.42
N VAL A 203 -12.87 18.20 -24.40
CA VAL A 203 -13.41 17.62 -23.17
C VAL A 203 -12.32 16.86 -22.40
N HIS A 204 -11.52 16.04 -23.09
CA HIS A 204 -10.41 15.29 -22.49
C HIS A 204 -9.39 16.23 -21.84
N PHE A 205 -8.89 17.22 -22.57
CA PHE A 205 -7.87 18.14 -22.03
C PHE A 205 -8.40 19.06 -20.93
N ALA A 206 -9.68 19.46 -20.99
CA ALA A 206 -10.32 20.23 -19.93
C ALA A 206 -10.40 19.46 -18.60
N HIS A 207 -10.58 18.13 -18.64
CA HIS A 207 -10.76 17.29 -17.44
C HIS A 207 -9.51 16.53 -17.02
N ARG A 208 -8.48 16.46 -17.88
CA ARG A 208 -7.25 15.72 -17.62
C ARG A 208 -6.59 16.10 -16.30
N ARG A 209 -6.53 17.40 -15.97
CA ARG A 209 -5.95 17.87 -14.69
C ARG A 209 -6.65 17.28 -13.48
N GLY A 210 -7.99 17.27 -13.47
CA GLY A 210 -8.77 16.70 -12.36
C GLY A 210 -8.72 15.17 -12.29
N ILE A 211 -8.42 14.49 -13.40
CA ILE A 211 -8.21 13.04 -13.44
C ILE A 211 -6.83 12.71 -12.85
N ASP A 212 -5.79 13.42 -13.28
CA ASP A 212 -4.39 13.19 -12.86
C ASP A 212 -4.16 13.56 -11.38
N GLU A 213 -4.95 14.49 -10.83
CA GLU A 213 -4.88 14.86 -9.42
C GLU A 213 -5.37 13.78 -8.46
N VAL A 214 -6.30 12.90 -8.89
CA VAL A 214 -6.89 11.87 -8.03
C VAL A 214 -6.08 10.57 -8.15
N PRO A 215 -5.65 9.95 -7.04
CA PRO A 215 -4.74 8.80 -7.05
C PRO A 215 -5.44 7.47 -7.36
N LEU A 216 -6.25 7.44 -8.42
CA LEU A 216 -7.01 6.26 -8.85
C LEU A 216 -6.11 5.15 -9.41
N SER A 217 -5.05 5.51 -10.13
CA SER A 217 -4.08 4.52 -10.63
C SER A 217 -3.34 3.84 -9.47
N GLN A 218 -3.02 4.56 -8.41
CA GLN A 218 -2.39 4.01 -7.21
C GLN A 218 -3.37 3.13 -6.42
N LEU A 219 -4.65 3.49 -6.34
CA LEU A 219 -5.68 2.60 -5.81
C LEU A 219 -5.78 1.30 -6.63
N GLY A 220 -5.67 1.40 -7.96
CA GLY A 220 -5.62 0.24 -8.86
C GLY A 220 -4.41 -0.66 -8.58
N ALA A 221 -3.24 -0.06 -8.36
CA ALA A 221 -2.04 -0.77 -7.98
C ALA A 221 -2.17 -1.46 -6.60
N LEU A 222 -2.81 -0.80 -5.63
CA LEU A 222 -3.09 -1.36 -4.31
C LEU A 222 -4.04 -2.57 -4.39
N ILE A 223 -5.14 -2.47 -5.12
CA ILE A 223 -6.07 -3.60 -5.34
C ILE A 223 -5.35 -4.72 -6.10
N GLY A 224 -4.52 -4.38 -7.10
CA GLY A 224 -3.71 -5.34 -7.83
C GLY A 224 -2.72 -6.09 -6.92
N ALA A 225 -2.06 -5.39 -6.00
CA ALA A 225 -1.18 -5.99 -5.00
C ALA A 225 -1.96 -6.91 -4.05
N ALA A 226 -3.11 -6.47 -3.53
CA ALA A 226 -3.97 -7.29 -2.68
C ALA A 226 -4.41 -8.59 -3.36
N ARG A 227 -4.79 -8.52 -4.65
CA ARG A 227 -5.17 -9.70 -5.44
C ARG A 227 -4.02 -10.68 -5.62
N ARG A 228 -2.81 -10.18 -5.86
CA ARG A 228 -1.61 -11.03 -6.01
C ARG A 228 -1.21 -11.67 -4.68
N ILE A 229 -1.31 -10.93 -3.58
CA ILE A 229 -1.09 -11.47 -2.22
C ILE A 229 -2.13 -12.56 -1.92
N ALA A 230 -3.40 -12.32 -2.24
CA ALA A 230 -4.47 -13.31 -2.06
C ALA A 230 -4.38 -14.55 -2.97
N ALA A 231 -3.51 -14.50 -3.99
CA ALA A 231 -3.21 -15.62 -4.89
C ALA A 231 -1.95 -16.39 -4.47
N LEU A 232 -1.26 -16.00 -3.38
CA LEU A 232 -0.15 -16.78 -2.83
C LEU A 232 -0.72 -18.01 -2.11
N ASP A 233 -0.30 -19.20 -2.54
CA ASP A 233 -0.72 -20.48 -1.96
C ASP A 233 -0.10 -20.68 -0.57
N SER A 234 -0.72 -20.12 0.47
CA SER A 234 -0.33 -20.32 1.86
C SER A 234 -1.55 -20.35 2.78
N ALA A 235 -1.76 -21.50 3.43
CA ALA A 235 -2.88 -21.69 4.36
C ALA A 235 -2.78 -20.74 5.57
N ASP A 236 -1.57 -20.52 6.07
CA ASP A 236 -1.34 -19.67 7.25
C ASP A 236 -1.66 -18.19 6.97
N LEU A 237 -1.27 -17.65 5.81
CA LEU A 237 -1.61 -16.28 5.42
C LEU A 237 -3.11 -16.13 5.20
N ALA A 238 -3.76 -17.12 4.60
CA ALA A 238 -5.21 -17.12 4.39
C ALA A 238 -5.98 -17.15 5.72
N ALA A 239 -5.49 -17.90 6.71
CA ALA A 239 -6.06 -17.94 8.05
C ALA A 239 -5.85 -16.61 8.81
N LEU A 240 -4.68 -16.01 8.68
CA LEU A 240 -4.37 -14.74 9.34
C LEU A 240 -5.00 -13.53 8.65
N CYS A 241 -5.24 -13.56 7.34
CA CYS A 241 -5.78 -12.42 6.58
C CYS A 241 -6.99 -12.80 5.73
N PRO A 242 -8.10 -13.30 6.32
CA PRO A 242 -9.25 -13.79 5.56
C PRO A 242 -10.03 -12.68 4.85
N ALA A 243 -9.83 -11.42 5.27
CA ALA A 243 -10.45 -10.25 4.67
C ALA A 243 -9.81 -9.85 3.33
N ILE A 244 -8.53 -10.15 3.10
CA ILE A 244 -7.82 -9.68 1.91
C ILE A 244 -8.42 -10.27 0.64
N ARG A 245 -8.73 -11.58 0.63
CA ARG A 245 -9.29 -12.26 -0.54
C ARG A 245 -10.69 -11.74 -0.86
N ARG A 246 -11.56 -11.66 0.15
CA ARG A 246 -12.94 -11.14 0.00
C ARG A 246 -12.95 -9.71 -0.53
N SER A 247 -12.12 -8.82 0.02
CA SER A 247 -12.08 -7.42 -0.38
C SER A 247 -11.43 -7.22 -1.76
N ALA A 248 -10.42 -8.04 -2.09
CA ALA A 248 -9.77 -8.04 -3.39
C ALA A 248 -10.71 -8.51 -4.51
N ASP A 249 -11.53 -9.53 -4.25
CA ASP A 249 -12.52 -10.04 -5.20
C ASP A 249 -13.66 -9.04 -5.45
N ARG A 250 -14.18 -8.41 -4.37
CA ARG A 250 -15.19 -7.32 -4.49
C ARG A 250 -14.69 -6.17 -5.35
N SER A 251 -13.40 -5.84 -5.22
CA SER A 251 -12.75 -4.74 -5.93
C SER A 251 -12.27 -5.10 -7.34
N ALA A 252 -12.50 -6.33 -7.83
CA ALA A 252 -11.97 -6.79 -9.11
C ALA A 252 -12.52 -6.05 -10.33
N LYS A 253 -13.79 -5.61 -10.28
CA LYS A 253 -14.38 -4.77 -11.35
C LYS A 253 -13.72 -3.39 -11.39
N LEU A 254 -13.53 -2.77 -10.22
CA LEU A 254 -12.85 -1.50 -10.08
C LEU A 254 -11.40 -1.58 -10.57
N ALA A 255 -10.66 -2.62 -10.19
CA ALA A 255 -9.29 -2.84 -10.67
C ALA A 255 -9.19 -2.88 -12.21
N ARG A 256 -10.15 -3.50 -12.89
CA ARG A 256 -10.17 -3.51 -14.37
C ARG A 256 -10.40 -2.12 -14.95
N SER A 257 -11.33 -1.35 -14.38
CA SER A 257 -11.57 0.04 -14.79
C SER A 257 -10.34 0.92 -14.57
N LEU A 258 -9.64 0.72 -13.46
CA LEU A 258 -8.41 1.45 -13.13
C LEU A 258 -7.21 1.05 -13.99
N ALA A 259 -7.16 -0.22 -14.43
CA ALA A 259 -6.14 -0.68 -15.36
C ALA A 259 -6.27 0.02 -16.73
N LEU A 260 -7.50 0.29 -17.20
CA LEU A 260 -7.74 1.01 -18.45
C LEU A 260 -7.12 2.42 -18.43
N LEU A 261 -7.22 3.13 -17.30
CA LEU A 261 -6.60 4.45 -17.11
C LEU A 261 -5.07 4.39 -17.27
N SER A 262 -4.46 3.27 -16.86
CA SER A 262 -3.00 3.08 -16.89
C SER A 262 -2.47 2.45 -18.18
N LEU A 263 -3.34 2.11 -19.15
CA LEU A 263 -2.91 1.55 -20.43
C LEU A 263 -2.15 2.58 -21.26
N ASP A 264 -0.94 2.22 -21.66
CA ASP A 264 -0.10 2.94 -22.61
C ASP A 264 0.57 1.90 -23.52
N ASP A 265 0.52 2.13 -24.83
CA ASP A 265 1.14 1.27 -25.84
C ASP A 265 2.51 1.79 -26.31
N GLY A 266 2.96 2.96 -25.83
CA GLY A 266 4.21 3.61 -26.24
C GLY A 266 4.22 4.12 -27.69
N LEU A 267 3.34 3.60 -28.54
CA LEU A 267 3.08 4.05 -29.91
C LEU A 267 2.04 5.19 -29.98
N GLY A 268 1.29 5.42 -28.89
CA GLY A 268 0.30 6.49 -28.77
C GLY A 268 -1.07 6.17 -29.39
N ILE A 269 -1.26 4.98 -29.98
CA ILE A 269 -2.55 4.59 -30.60
C ILE A 269 -3.61 4.46 -29.52
N ILE A 270 -3.28 3.86 -28.38
CA ILE A 270 -4.18 3.81 -27.21
C ILE A 270 -4.54 5.21 -26.74
N GLN A 271 -3.61 6.17 -26.76
CA GLN A 271 -3.89 7.54 -26.35
C GLN A 271 -4.92 8.21 -27.29
N TYR A 272 -4.80 8.02 -28.60
CA TYR A 272 -5.80 8.53 -29.54
C TYR A 272 -7.18 7.89 -29.35
N LEU A 273 -7.23 6.58 -29.10
CA LEU A 273 -8.49 5.90 -28.77
C LEU A 273 -9.10 6.41 -27.46
N LYS A 274 -8.27 6.65 -26.43
CA LYS A 274 -8.69 7.22 -25.15
C LYS A 274 -9.28 8.62 -25.32
N ILE A 275 -8.67 9.46 -26.15
CA ILE A 275 -9.17 10.79 -26.46
C ILE A 275 -10.47 10.70 -27.26
N TYR A 276 -10.49 9.92 -28.35
CA TYR A 276 -11.63 9.83 -29.25
C TYR A 276 -12.88 9.27 -28.57
N PHE A 277 -12.74 8.25 -27.73
CA PHE A 277 -13.87 7.63 -27.02
C PHE A 277 -14.07 8.16 -25.59
N LEU A 278 -13.31 9.18 -25.16
CA LEU A 278 -13.34 9.71 -23.79
C LEU A 278 -13.16 8.62 -22.71
N ILE A 279 -12.34 7.60 -22.99
CA ILE A 279 -12.18 6.41 -22.14
C ILE A 279 -11.74 6.81 -20.74
N ASP A 280 -10.79 7.74 -20.61
CA ASP A 280 -10.29 8.17 -19.29
C ASP A 280 -11.38 8.89 -18.47
N VAL A 281 -12.22 9.70 -19.12
CA VAL A 281 -13.33 10.40 -18.45
C VAL A 281 -14.40 9.41 -17.96
N LEU A 282 -14.75 8.42 -18.81
CA LEU A 282 -15.69 7.35 -18.47
C LEU A 282 -15.15 6.43 -17.37
N ALA A 283 -13.89 6.01 -17.49
CA ALA A 283 -13.23 5.17 -16.49
C ALA A 283 -13.10 5.90 -15.16
N TYR A 284 -12.80 7.20 -15.17
CA TYR A 284 -12.76 8.04 -13.99
C TYR A 284 -14.14 8.14 -13.29
N SER A 285 -15.20 8.48 -14.03
CA SER A 285 -16.55 8.61 -13.44
C SER A 285 -17.06 7.28 -12.87
N ALA A 286 -16.88 6.18 -13.62
CA ALA A 286 -17.24 4.85 -13.17
C ALA A 286 -16.43 4.41 -11.94
N SER A 287 -15.12 4.67 -11.93
CA SER A 287 -14.25 4.31 -10.81
C SER A 287 -14.59 5.09 -9.55
N ARG A 288 -14.86 6.40 -9.66
CA ARG A 288 -15.28 7.22 -8.52
C ARG A 288 -16.61 6.75 -7.93
N ALA A 289 -17.61 6.49 -8.76
CA ALA A 289 -18.89 5.95 -8.30
C ALA A 289 -18.72 4.59 -7.62
N ALA A 290 -17.84 3.73 -8.15
CA ALA A 290 -17.52 2.45 -7.53
C ALA A 290 -16.78 2.61 -6.18
N VAL A 291 -15.85 3.56 -6.07
CA VAL A 291 -15.18 3.89 -4.79
C VAL A 291 -16.22 4.33 -3.77
N GLN A 292 -17.10 5.27 -4.11
CA GLN A 292 -18.14 5.77 -3.20
C GLN A 292 -19.11 4.68 -2.70
N ARG A 293 -19.44 3.70 -3.55
CA ARG A 293 -20.34 2.60 -3.18
C ARG A 293 -19.73 1.63 -2.16
N ASP A 294 -18.40 1.46 -2.14
CA ASP A 294 -17.73 0.49 -1.26
C ASP A 294 -16.45 1.07 -0.62
N VAL A 295 -16.54 2.31 -0.12
CA VAL A 295 -15.41 2.95 0.59
C VAL A 295 -14.97 2.11 1.79
N ALA A 296 -15.91 1.53 2.52
CA ALA A 296 -15.62 0.70 3.68
C ALA A 296 -14.80 -0.56 3.31
N GLY A 297 -15.17 -1.26 2.23
CA GLY A 297 -14.41 -2.41 1.74
C GLY A 297 -13.01 -2.01 1.27
N LEU A 298 -12.87 -0.85 0.62
CA LEU A 298 -11.57 -0.34 0.18
C LEU A 298 -10.67 0.11 1.33
N ARG A 299 -11.22 0.72 2.39
CA ARG A 299 -10.48 1.03 3.63
C ARG A 299 -10.00 -0.24 4.31
N SER A 300 -10.84 -1.26 4.41
CA SER A 300 -10.45 -2.56 4.94
C SER A 300 -9.33 -3.22 4.12
N LEU A 301 -9.40 -3.14 2.78
CA LEU A 301 -8.33 -3.62 1.91
C LEU A 301 -7.02 -2.85 2.12
N PHE A 302 -7.09 -1.53 2.26
CA PHE A 302 -5.94 -0.68 2.52
C PHE A 302 -5.27 -1.05 3.85
N GLU A 303 -6.06 -1.21 4.92
CA GLU A 303 -5.57 -1.56 6.25
C GLU A 303 -4.95 -2.97 6.27
N GLU A 304 -5.55 -3.95 5.59
CA GLU A 304 -5.02 -5.31 5.51
C GLU A 304 -3.69 -5.38 4.73
N VAL A 305 -3.59 -4.71 3.58
CA VAL A 305 -2.32 -4.64 2.83
C VAL A 305 -1.25 -3.91 3.64
N GLY A 306 -1.61 -2.79 4.26
CA GLY A 306 -0.68 -2.03 5.10
C GLY A 306 -0.24 -2.80 6.34
N MET A 307 -1.12 -3.59 6.96
CA MET A 307 -0.77 -4.45 8.10
C MET A 307 0.20 -5.55 7.70
N ILE A 308 0.04 -6.16 6.53
CA ILE A 308 0.99 -7.14 6.00
C ILE A 308 2.37 -6.53 5.79
N ASP A 309 2.44 -5.33 5.22
CA ASP A 309 3.72 -4.62 5.00
C ASP A 309 4.34 -4.13 6.32
N ALA A 310 3.53 -3.66 7.26
CA ALA A 310 3.98 -3.29 8.61
C ALA A 310 4.51 -4.52 9.37
N ALA A 311 3.85 -5.67 9.30
CA ALA A 311 4.35 -6.90 9.91
C ALA A 311 5.67 -7.35 9.27
N HIS A 312 5.80 -7.22 7.95
CA HIS A 312 7.07 -7.42 7.26
C HIS A 312 8.17 -6.48 7.78
N SER A 313 7.84 -5.21 7.98
CA SER A 313 8.75 -4.20 8.53
C SER A 313 9.26 -4.58 9.92
N VAL A 314 8.34 -4.95 10.82
CA VAL A 314 8.66 -5.40 12.18
C VAL A 314 9.48 -6.69 12.16
N ALA A 315 9.15 -7.66 11.31
CA ALA A 315 9.92 -8.90 11.14
C ALA A 315 11.37 -8.60 10.70
N SER A 316 11.55 -7.65 9.78
CA SER A 316 12.88 -7.19 9.38
C SER A 316 13.60 -6.46 10.52
N TYR A 317 12.89 -5.73 11.38
CA TYR A 317 13.45 -5.05 12.55
C TYR A 317 13.94 -6.03 13.61
N LEU A 318 13.14 -7.05 13.93
CA LEU A 318 13.47 -8.08 14.90
C LEU A 318 14.62 -8.98 14.44
N THR A 319 14.83 -9.13 13.12
CA THR A 319 16.00 -9.86 12.60
C THR A 319 17.32 -9.17 12.94
N GLU A 320 17.33 -7.83 12.98
CA GLU A 320 18.52 -7.05 13.40
C GLU A 320 18.71 -7.10 14.92
N HIS A 321 17.61 -7.19 15.67
CA HIS A 321 17.60 -7.17 17.13
C HIS A 321 17.47 -8.59 17.69
N ALA A 322 18.62 -9.27 17.85
CA ALA A 322 18.70 -10.65 18.34
C ALA A 322 18.05 -10.87 19.71
N HIS A 323 17.94 -9.82 20.53
CA HIS A 323 17.31 -9.88 21.85
C HIS A 323 15.93 -9.22 21.82
N HIS A 324 14.89 -10.05 21.69
CA HIS A 324 13.49 -9.66 21.81
C HIS A 324 12.69 -10.80 22.45
N CYS A 325 11.52 -10.48 22.98
CA CYS A 325 10.61 -11.47 23.55
C CYS A 325 9.17 -11.13 23.16
N HIS A 326 8.25 -12.06 23.43
CA HIS A 326 6.82 -11.82 23.29
C HIS A 326 6.28 -11.30 24.62
N PRO A 327 5.47 -10.23 24.59
CA PRO A 327 4.81 -9.77 25.81
C PRO A 327 3.77 -10.80 26.24
N GLU A 328 3.72 -11.07 27.54
CA GLU A 328 2.67 -11.89 28.15
C GLU A 328 1.68 -10.98 28.86
N PHE A 329 0.43 -10.97 28.39
CA PHE A 329 -0.64 -10.22 29.02
C PHE A 329 -1.31 -11.12 30.06
N THR A 330 -1.28 -10.69 31.32
CA THR A 330 -1.93 -11.39 32.43
C THR A 330 -3.24 -10.70 32.80
N ALA A 331 -4.17 -11.47 33.38
CA ALA A 331 -5.45 -10.98 33.90
C ALA A 331 -5.25 -9.77 34.84
N PRO A 332 -6.26 -8.90 35.06
CA PRO A 332 -6.10 -7.60 35.70
C PRO A 332 -5.70 -7.72 37.17
N ARG A 333 -4.40 -7.89 37.38
CA ARG A 333 -3.67 -7.61 38.62
C ARG A 333 -2.71 -6.47 38.28
N ALA A 334 -2.49 -5.59 39.24
CA ALA A 334 -1.56 -4.48 39.07
C ALA A 334 -0.09 -4.95 39.12
N SER A 335 0.23 -6.10 38.54
CA SER A 335 1.57 -6.67 38.52
C SER A 335 2.13 -6.58 37.11
N TRP A 336 3.30 -5.97 36.97
CA TRP A 336 4.01 -5.90 35.69
C TRP A 336 5.51 -5.93 35.94
N GLY A 337 6.24 -6.42 34.94
CA GLY A 337 7.68 -6.55 35.03
C GLY A 337 8.31 -6.87 33.69
N PHE A 338 9.62 -6.80 33.65
CA PHE A 338 10.44 -7.07 32.49
C PHE A 338 11.82 -7.57 32.94
N ALA A 339 12.44 -8.38 32.09
CA ALA A 339 13.81 -8.82 32.24
C ALA A 339 14.62 -8.38 31.03
N ALA A 340 15.84 -7.90 31.29
CA ALA A 340 16.81 -7.41 30.32
C ALA A 340 16.27 -6.37 29.33
N LEU A 341 15.41 -5.46 29.79
CA LEU A 341 14.81 -4.40 28.99
C LEU A 341 15.87 -3.45 28.46
N ARG A 342 15.78 -3.09 27.18
CA ARG A 342 16.73 -2.22 26.50
C ARG A 342 16.00 -1.08 25.78
N HIS A 343 16.63 0.09 25.75
CA HIS A 343 16.13 1.20 24.94
C HIS A 343 16.53 1.01 23.47
N PRO A 344 15.58 1.01 22.51
CA PRO A 344 15.86 0.69 21.10
C PRO A 344 16.71 1.71 20.33
N LEU A 345 16.91 2.92 20.86
CA LEU A 345 17.69 3.98 20.22
C LEU A 345 19.18 3.93 20.58
N LEU A 346 19.53 3.29 21.70
CA LEU A 346 20.91 3.22 22.16
C LEU A 346 21.67 2.11 21.42
N ALA A 347 22.93 2.36 21.08
CA ALA A 347 23.78 1.37 20.41
C ALA A 347 24.25 0.24 21.34
N SER A 348 24.43 0.55 22.63
CA SER A 348 24.85 -0.43 23.65
C SER A 348 24.10 -0.18 24.97
N PRO A 349 22.79 -0.43 25.01
CA PRO A 349 21.99 -0.22 26.21
C PRO A 349 22.34 -1.25 27.28
N SER A 350 22.58 -0.77 28.51
CA SER A 350 22.58 -1.63 29.70
C SER A 350 21.17 -2.21 29.90
N PRO A 351 21.04 -3.54 30.09
CA PRO A 351 19.75 -4.16 30.35
C PRO A 351 19.21 -3.73 31.72
N TYR A 352 17.89 -3.55 31.81
CA TYR A 352 17.19 -3.29 33.06
C TYR A 352 16.29 -4.47 33.43
N ASP A 353 16.27 -4.83 34.70
CA ASP A 353 15.34 -5.80 35.29
C ASP A 353 14.43 -5.07 36.27
N PHE A 354 13.13 -5.36 36.22
CA PHE A 354 12.16 -4.73 37.11
C PHE A 354 10.93 -5.61 37.27
N SER A 355 10.39 -5.68 38.47
CA SER A 355 9.08 -6.26 38.75
C SER A 355 8.41 -5.47 39.87
N VAL A 356 7.10 -5.28 39.76
CA VAL A 356 6.30 -4.63 40.79
C VAL A 356 4.94 -5.30 40.92
N ASP A 357 4.48 -5.42 42.16
CA ASP A 357 3.11 -5.75 42.52
C ASP A 357 2.45 -4.49 43.10
N GLY A 358 1.71 -3.74 42.26
CA GLY A 358 1.01 -2.51 42.65
C GLY A 358 1.02 -1.41 41.58
N CYS A 359 0.32 -0.32 41.87
CA CYS A 359 0.06 0.75 40.90
C CYS A 359 1.09 1.90 40.85
N GLY A 360 2.13 1.89 41.69
CA GLY A 360 3.03 3.04 41.84
C GLY A 360 4.49 2.68 42.11
N VAL A 361 5.39 3.37 41.42
CA VAL A 361 6.86 3.20 41.54
C VAL A 361 7.49 4.59 41.66
N LEU A 362 8.30 4.80 42.70
CA LEU A 362 9.08 6.03 42.86
C LEU A 362 10.53 5.79 42.40
N VAL A 363 10.97 6.50 41.37
CA VAL A 363 12.33 6.38 40.82
C VAL A 363 13.17 7.58 41.29
N THR A 364 14.13 7.33 42.18
CA THR A 364 15.07 8.33 42.69
C THR A 364 16.51 8.05 42.25
N GLY A 365 17.36 9.08 42.16
CA GLY A 365 18.78 8.92 41.82
C GLY A 365 19.45 10.25 41.51
N SER A 366 20.78 10.26 41.37
CA SER A 366 21.54 11.46 40.98
C SER A 366 21.24 11.91 39.55
N ASN A 367 21.54 13.16 39.22
CA ASN A 367 21.51 13.60 37.82
C ASN A 367 22.49 12.76 37.00
N MET A 368 22.15 12.50 35.74
CA MET A 368 22.93 11.65 34.82
C MET A 368 22.96 10.15 35.12
N SER A 369 22.19 9.66 36.11
CA SER A 369 22.11 8.22 36.43
C SER A 369 21.24 7.39 35.47
N GLY A 370 20.77 7.97 34.35
CA GLY A 370 19.95 7.27 33.35
C GLY A 370 18.45 7.16 33.67
N LYS A 371 17.91 7.91 34.64
CA LYS A 371 16.48 7.82 35.03
C LYS A 371 15.52 8.07 33.86
N THR A 372 15.76 9.13 33.08
CA THR A 372 14.93 9.45 31.91
C THR A 372 15.02 8.37 30.86
N THR A 373 16.22 7.84 30.61
CA THR A 373 16.45 6.73 29.68
C THR A 373 15.70 5.47 30.12
N PHE A 374 15.70 5.15 31.41
CA PHE A 374 14.94 4.04 31.98
C PHE A 374 13.43 4.21 31.75
N LEU A 375 12.86 5.38 32.07
CA LEU A 375 11.45 5.66 31.86
C LEU A 375 11.05 5.59 30.37
N LYS A 376 11.86 6.18 29.48
CA LYS A 376 11.63 6.10 28.03
C LYS A 376 11.73 4.66 27.53
N ALA A 377 12.68 3.87 28.04
CA ALA A 377 12.81 2.45 27.68
C ALA A 377 11.55 1.66 28.05
N ILE A 378 11.00 1.88 29.25
CA ILE A 378 9.75 1.24 29.68
C ILE A 378 8.61 1.65 28.74
N ALA A 379 8.42 2.96 28.54
CA ALA A 379 7.30 3.47 27.76
C ALA A 379 7.34 3.00 26.30
N VAL A 380 8.49 3.08 25.63
CA VAL A 380 8.61 2.64 24.23
C VAL A 380 8.36 1.13 24.08
N ASN A 381 8.88 0.30 25.00
CA ASN A 381 8.63 -1.14 24.94
C ASN A 381 7.18 -1.50 25.32
N ALA A 382 6.52 -0.73 26.20
CA ALA A 382 5.11 -0.91 26.49
C ALA A 382 4.24 -0.60 25.26
N VAL A 383 4.57 0.45 24.51
CA VAL A 383 3.93 0.76 23.23
C VAL A 383 4.14 -0.40 22.25
N PHE A 384 5.37 -0.91 22.09
CA PHE A 384 5.64 -2.07 21.23
C PHE A 384 4.85 -3.31 21.63
N ALA A 385 4.69 -3.57 22.93
CA ALA A 385 3.91 -4.69 23.41
C ALA A 385 2.42 -4.58 23.02
N GLN A 386 1.89 -3.36 23.03
CA GLN A 386 0.47 -3.04 22.80
C GLN A 386 0.15 -2.60 21.36
N SER A 387 1.10 -2.75 20.43
CA SER A 387 1.00 -2.32 19.03
C SER A 387 0.99 -3.49 18.06
#